data_AF-A0A4V3SRN4-F1
#
_entry.id   AF-A0A4V3SRN4-F1
#
_cell.length_a   1.000
_cell.length_b   1.000
_cell.length_c   1.000
_cell.angle_alpha   90.00
_cell.angle_beta   90.00
_cell.angle_gamma   90.00
#
_symmetry.space_group_name_H-M   'P 1'
#
loop_
_entity.id
_entity.type
_entity.pdbx_description
1 polymer ?
#
loop_
_entity_poly.entity_id
_entity_poly.type
_entity_poly.pdbx_seq_one_letter_code
_entity_poly.pdbx_strand_id
1 'polypeptide(L)'
;MVEKLQEELRQEWVENHLNHWGAWVFSGVDFDCQMNMIAKLMQQVDTSRICMPVREMCDDELGLVISAVVGYYIKNACPQDYKYLEAKYVYGLSVYAIAKYHYQKDKSKSFSTWRRNIAASIKDSEWIVAKFLDLALKNHKNADKLRKFAFNV
;
A
#
# COMPACT_ATOMS: atom_id res chain seq x y z
N MET A 1 -6.02 27.00 -8.87
CA MET A 1 -5.02 26.29 -9.69
C MET A 1 -3.88 25.77 -8.83
N VAL A 2 -3.28 26.61 -7.98
CA VAL A 2 -2.19 26.21 -7.05
C VAL A 2 -2.61 25.13 -6.05
N GLU A 3 -3.77 25.28 -5.40
CA GLU A 3 -4.25 24.27 -4.42
C GLU A 3 -4.46 22.88 -5.03
N LYS A 4 -5.02 22.83 -6.24
CA LYS A 4 -5.24 21.57 -6.96
C LYS A 4 -3.94 20.88 -7.34
N LEU A 5 -2.92 21.65 -7.75
CA LEU A 5 -1.58 21.12 -8.03
C LEU A 5 -0.92 20.56 -6.76
N GLN A 6 -1.09 21.23 -5.63
CA GLN A 6 -0.54 20.79 -4.35
C GLN A 6 -1.22 19.51 -3.84
N GLU A 7 -2.50 19.33 -4.12
CA GLU A 7 -3.24 18.10 -3.82
C GLU A 7 -2.80 16.93 -4.70
N GLU A 8 -2.53 17.18 -5.99
CA GLU A 8 -1.97 16.17 -6.91
C GLU A 8 -0.56 15.73 -6.48
N LEU A 9 0.32 16.66 -6.11
CA LEU A 9 1.66 16.35 -5.60
C LEU A 9 1.60 15.56 -4.28
N ARG A 10 0.66 15.90 -3.39
CA ARG A 10 0.47 15.16 -2.13
C ARG A 10 -0.03 13.75 -2.37
N GLN A 11 -0.93 13.59 -3.35
CA GLN A 11 -1.43 12.29 -3.77
C GLN A 11 -0.30 11.41 -4.30
N GLU A 12 0.52 11.92 -5.23
CA GLU A 12 1.67 11.19 -5.76
C GLU A 12 2.67 10.83 -4.65
N TRP A 13 2.94 11.76 -3.73
CA TRP A 13 3.81 11.53 -2.59
C TRP A 13 3.33 10.37 -1.71
N VAL A 14 2.04 10.32 -1.34
CA VAL A 14 1.52 9.24 -0.50
C VAL A 14 1.44 7.91 -1.24
N GLU A 15 1.08 7.93 -2.53
CA GLU A 15 1.05 6.72 -3.37
C GLU A 15 2.45 6.10 -3.46
N ASN A 16 3.49 6.91 -3.65
CA ASN A 16 4.88 6.46 -3.65
C ASN A 16 5.28 5.84 -2.30
N HIS A 17 4.97 6.47 -1.17
CA HIS A 17 5.29 5.91 0.15
C HIS A 17 4.54 4.61 0.41
N LEU A 18 3.26 4.53 0.03
CA LEU A 18 2.45 3.32 0.19
C LEU A 18 2.91 2.18 -0.74
N ASN A 19 3.43 2.48 -1.94
CA ASN A 19 4.03 1.47 -2.81
C ASN A 19 5.29 0.85 -2.19
N HIS A 20 6.20 1.68 -1.66
CA HIS A 20 7.42 1.20 -0.99
C HIS A 20 7.10 0.44 0.30
N TRP A 21 6.16 0.96 1.09
CA TRP A 21 5.67 0.28 2.29
C TRP A 21 4.98 -1.04 1.96
N GLY A 22 4.14 -1.07 0.92
CA GLY A 22 3.46 -2.28 0.49
C GLY A 22 4.43 -3.37 0.05
N ALA A 23 5.50 -3.00 -0.66
CA ALA A 23 6.59 -3.91 -1.00
C ALA A 23 7.34 -4.42 0.25
N TRP A 24 7.62 -3.54 1.21
CA TRP A 24 8.26 -3.89 2.48
C TRP A 24 7.39 -4.81 3.36
N VAL A 25 6.07 -4.59 3.42
CA VAL A 25 5.15 -5.49 4.12
C VAL A 25 5.08 -6.84 3.40
N PHE A 26 5.03 -6.83 2.07
CA PHE A 26 4.96 -8.05 1.27
C PHE A 26 6.22 -8.90 1.38
N SER A 27 7.41 -8.30 1.57
CA SER A 27 8.64 -9.06 1.82
C SER A 27 8.65 -9.78 3.17
N GLY A 28 7.91 -9.27 4.15
CA GLY A 28 7.68 -9.95 5.43
C GLY A 28 6.63 -11.08 5.37
N VAL A 29 5.92 -11.24 4.25
CA VAL A 29 5.02 -12.38 4.04
C VAL A 29 5.89 -13.59 3.69
N ASP A 30 5.70 -14.69 4.42
CA ASP A 30 6.44 -15.93 4.23
C ASP A 30 6.10 -16.59 2.88
N PHE A 31 6.77 -16.10 1.83
CA PHE A 31 6.65 -16.62 0.48
C PHE A 31 7.17 -18.06 0.39
N ASP A 32 8.18 -18.39 1.20
CA ASP A 32 8.77 -19.73 1.25
C ASP A 32 7.80 -20.79 1.77
N CYS A 33 6.86 -20.43 2.66
CA CYS A 33 5.78 -21.30 3.09
C CYS A 33 4.72 -21.56 2.01
N GLN A 34 4.56 -20.65 1.04
CA GLN A 34 3.59 -20.80 -0.05
C GLN A 34 4.15 -21.55 -1.26
N MET A 35 5.47 -21.74 -1.30
CA MET A 35 6.19 -22.34 -2.41
C MET A 35 6.35 -23.86 -2.24
N ASN A 36 5.85 -24.63 -3.21
CA ASN A 36 6.07 -26.07 -3.22
C ASN A 36 7.54 -26.42 -3.54
N MET A 37 7.95 -27.66 -3.23
CA MET A 37 9.35 -28.11 -3.42
C MET A 37 9.82 -27.96 -4.87
N ILE A 38 8.94 -28.24 -5.84
CA ILE A 38 9.26 -28.12 -7.27
C ILE A 38 9.59 -26.66 -7.61
N ALA A 39 8.82 -25.72 -7.11
CA ALA A 39 9.01 -24.29 -7.36
C ALA A 39 10.31 -23.78 -6.72
N LYS A 40 10.68 -24.26 -5.54
CA LYS A 40 11.98 -23.97 -4.91
C LYS A 40 13.15 -24.51 -5.73
N LEU A 41 13.06 -25.76 -6.21
CA LEU A 41 14.08 -26.36 -7.08
C LEU A 41 14.20 -25.61 -8.42
N MET A 42 13.08 -25.21 -9.01
CA MET A 42 13.06 -24.42 -10.25
C MET A 42 13.68 -23.02 -10.05
N GLN A 43 13.45 -22.38 -8.90
CA GLN A 43 14.08 -21.11 -8.54
C GLN A 43 15.60 -21.24 -8.36
N GLN A 44 16.09 -22.36 -7.81
CA GLN A 44 17.53 -22.62 -7.68
C GLN A 44 18.22 -22.77 -9.04
N VAL A 45 17.54 -23.34 -10.03
CA VAL A 45 18.06 -23.53 -11.40
C VAL A 45 17.97 -22.24 -12.22
N ASP A 46 16.86 -21.52 -12.10
CA ASP A 46 16.61 -20.27 -12.83
C ASP A 46 15.84 -19.29 -11.94
N THR A 47 16.60 -18.39 -11.29
CA THR A 47 16.05 -17.36 -10.40
C THR A 47 15.14 -16.38 -11.13
N SER A 48 15.20 -16.29 -12.47
CA SER A 48 14.36 -15.37 -13.25
C SER A 48 12.93 -15.88 -13.45
N ARG A 49 12.71 -17.20 -13.41
CA ARG A 49 11.39 -17.82 -13.67
C ARG A 49 10.44 -17.77 -12.49
N ILE A 50 11.00 -17.86 -11.29
CA ILE A 50 10.23 -17.88 -10.05
C ILE A 50 10.90 -16.92 -9.07
N CYS A 51 10.73 -15.63 -9.33
CA CYS A 51 11.13 -14.59 -8.39
C CYS A 51 9.89 -13.89 -7.82
N MET A 52 10.03 -13.47 -6.56
CA MET A 52 9.17 -12.44 -6.01
C MET A 52 9.23 -11.21 -6.91
N PRO A 53 8.09 -10.54 -7.17
CA PRO A 53 8.10 -9.31 -7.94
C PRO A 53 9.05 -8.31 -7.26
N VAL A 54 10.11 -7.93 -7.97
CA VAL A 54 11.10 -6.98 -7.46
C VAL A 54 10.44 -5.60 -7.45
N ARG A 55 10.11 -5.11 -6.26
CA ARG A 55 9.60 -3.76 -6.02
C ARG A 55 10.56 -3.04 -5.10
N GLU A 56 10.76 -1.74 -5.34
CA GLU A 56 11.55 -0.91 -4.43
C GLU A 56 10.86 -0.85 -3.07
N MET A 57 11.62 -1.12 -2.01
CA MET A 57 11.12 -1.17 -0.63
C MET A 57 11.58 0.06 0.15
N CYS A 58 10.83 0.43 1.18
CA CYS A 58 11.30 1.41 2.16
C CYS A 58 12.28 0.78 3.16
N ASP A 59 13.01 1.65 3.87
CA ASP A 59 13.79 1.27 5.05
C ASP A 59 12.87 0.82 6.20
N ASP A 60 13.38 -0.02 7.10
CA ASP A 60 12.60 -0.62 8.21
C ASP A 60 11.98 0.45 9.12
N GLU A 61 12.74 1.52 9.42
CA GLU A 61 12.25 2.60 10.25
C GLU A 61 11.05 3.32 9.61
N LEU A 62 11.15 3.63 8.31
CA LEU A 62 10.05 4.25 7.57
C LEU A 62 8.86 3.29 7.45
N GLY A 63 9.13 2.01 7.21
CA GLY A 63 8.13 0.95 7.15
C GLY A 63 7.33 0.84 8.45
N LEU A 64 8.00 0.91 9.60
CA LEU A 64 7.36 0.90 10.92
C LEU A 64 6.51 2.15 11.17
N VAL A 65 6.99 3.34 10.79
CA VAL A 65 6.22 4.60 10.93
C VAL A 65 4.95 4.55 10.08
N ILE A 66 5.06 4.15 8.81
CA ILE A 66 3.90 4.03 7.92
C ILE A 66 2.93 2.96 8.46
N SER A 67 3.45 1.81 8.92
CA SER A 67 2.63 0.74 9.52
C SER A 67 1.86 1.22 10.75
N ALA A 68 2.48 2.04 11.60
CA ALA A 68 1.82 2.63 12.76
C ALA A 68 0.68 3.59 12.36
N VAL A 69 0.93 4.44 11.36
CA VAL A 69 -0.07 5.38 10.83
C VAL A 69 -1.24 4.62 10.19
N VAL A 70 -0.97 3.68 9.29
CA VAL A 70 -2.01 2.86 8.64
C VAL A 70 -2.77 2.01 9.66
N GLY A 71 -2.07 1.43 10.63
CA GLY A 71 -2.67 0.65 11.71
C GLY A 71 -3.64 1.47 12.56
N TYR A 72 -3.20 2.65 13.02
CA TYR A 72 -4.00 3.49 13.91
C TYR A 72 -5.17 4.17 13.19
N TYR A 73 -4.95 4.76 12.02
CA TYR A 73 -5.95 5.60 11.36
C TYR A 73 -6.84 4.86 10.35
N ILE A 74 -6.38 3.75 9.78
CA ILE A 74 -7.16 2.99 8.79
C ILE A 74 -7.66 1.69 9.38
N LYS A 75 -6.75 0.81 9.83
CA LYS A 75 -7.10 -0.55 10.27
C LYS A 75 -8.03 -0.57 11.49
N ASN A 76 -7.76 0.28 12.49
CA ASN A 76 -8.57 0.34 13.70
C ASN A 76 -9.91 1.05 13.46
N ALA A 77 -9.95 2.04 12.55
CA ALA A 77 -11.17 2.81 12.27
C ALA A 77 -12.12 2.07 11.34
N CYS A 78 -11.61 1.53 10.22
CA CYS A 78 -12.37 0.77 9.25
C CYS A 78 -11.56 -0.43 8.71
N PRO A 79 -11.79 -1.64 9.24
CA PRO A 79 -11.10 -2.84 8.80
C PRO A 79 -11.33 -3.20 7.32
N GLN A 80 -12.45 -2.73 6.73
CA GLN A 80 -12.75 -2.99 5.33
C GLN A 80 -11.93 -2.11 4.38
N ASP A 81 -11.71 -0.84 4.72
CA ASP A 81 -10.88 0.07 3.94
C ASP A 81 -9.41 -0.37 3.97
N TYR A 82 -8.95 -0.85 5.13
CA TYR A 82 -7.63 -1.47 5.26
C TYR A 82 -7.44 -2.63 4.30
N LYS A 83 -8.44 -3.52 4.12
CA LYS A 83 -8.35 -4.63 3.16
C LYS A 83 -8.21 -4.17 1.72
N TYR A 84 -8.84 -3.06 1.33
CA TYR A 84 -8.67 -2.50 -0.01
C TYR A 84 -7.28 -1.90 -0.19
N LEU A 85 -6.77 -1.21 0.83
CA LEU A 85 -5.43 -0.62 0.83
C LEU A 85 -4.34 -1.71 0.80
N GLU A 86 -4.51 -2.77 1.60
CA GLU A 86 -3.65 -3.95 1.60
C GLU A 86 -3.67 -4.64 0.22
N ALA A 87 -4.85 -4.87 -0.35
CA ALA A 87 -5.00 -5.45 -1.69
C ALA A 87 -4.28 -4.63 -2.77
N LYS A 88 -4.37 -3.30 -2.72
CA LYS A 88 -3.73 -2.40 -3.70
C LYS A 88 -2.21 -2.37 -3.52
N TYR A 89 -1.73 -2.07 -2.32
CA TYR A 89 -0.31 -1.75 -2.10
C TYR A 89 0.56 -2.94 -1.72
N VAL A 90 0.07 -3.83 -0.85
CA VAL A 90 0.82 -5.01 -0.42
C VAL A 90 0.82 -6.05 -1.54
N TYR A 91 -0.37 -6.46 -1.98
CA TYR A 91 -0.49 -7.48 -3.02
C TYR A 91 -0.29 -6.93 -4.45
N GLY A 92 -0.34 -5.62 -4.66
CA GLY A 92 -0.12 -5.01 -5.97
C GLY A 92 -1.31 -5.19 -6.93
N LEU A 93 -2.52 -5.37 -6.41
CA LEU A 93 -3.70 -5.60 -7.24
C LEU A 93 -4.26 -4.28 -7.79
N SER A 94 -4.74 -4.33 -9.04
CA SER A 94 -5.47 -3.19 -9.60
C SER A 94 -6.85 -3.04 -8.95
N VAL A 95 -7.36 -1.80 -8.91
CA VAL A 95 -8.73 -1.50 -8.44
C VAL A 95 -9.77 -2.35 -9.19
N TYR A 96 -9.52 -2.66 -10.47
CA TYR A 96 -10.36 -3.55 -11.26
C TYR A 96 -10.39 -4.97 -10.68
N ALA A 97 -9.23 -5.55 -10.37
CA ALA A 97 -9.12 -6.90 -9.82
C ALA A 97 -9.82 -7.01 -8.45
N ILE A 98 -9.61 -6.02 -7.58
CA ILE A 98 -10.26 -5.93 -6.28
C ILE A 98 -11.79 -5.83 -6.45
N ALA A 99 -12.26 -4.94 -7.32
CA ALA A 99 -13.68 -4.79 -7.59
C ALA A 99 -14.30 -6.06 -8.19
N LYS A 100 -13.56 -6.80 -9.02
CA LYS A 100 -14.04 -8.03 -9.65
C LYS A 100 -14.26 -9.13 -8.61
N TYR A 101 -13.31 -9.27 -7.68
CA TYR A 101 -13.45 -10.18 -6.55
C TYR A 101 -14.69 -9.86 -5.69
N HIS A 102 -14.87 -8.58 -5.33
CA HIS A 102 -16.04 -8.16 -4.55
C HIS A 102 -17.36 -8.32 -5.29
N TYR A 103 -17.41 -8.04 -6.59
CA TYR A 103 -18.60 -8.26 -7.41
C TYR A 103 -18.94 -9.75 -7.57
N GLN A 104 -17.94 -10.63 -7.69
CA GLN A 104 -18.19 -12.07 -7.75
C GLN A 104 -18.75 -12.62 -6.44
N LYS A 105 -18.29 -12.08 -5.31
CA LYS A 105 -18.77 -12.43 -3.97
C LYS A 105 -20.16 -11.84 -3.67
N ASP A 106 -20.40 -10.61 -4.08
CA ASP A 106 -21.67 -9.91 -3.89
C ASP A 106 -22.11 -9.17 -5.18
N LYS A 107 -23.17 -9.72 -5.78
CA LYS A 107 -23.78 -9.20 -7.01
C LYS A 107 -24.90 -8.19 -6.75
N SER A 108 -25.10 -7.74 -5.51
CA SER A 108 -26.13 -6.76 -5.12
C SER A 108 -25.99 -5.42 -5.85
N LYS A 109 -24.76 -5.01 -6.16
CA LYS A 109 -24.42 -3.77 -6.86
C LYS A 109 -23.77 -4.09 -8.21
N SER A 110 -23.92 -3.17 -9.17
CA SER A 110 -23.23 -3.27 -10.45
C SER A 110 -21.71 -3.23 -10.26
N PHE A 111 -20.97 -3.92 -11.13
CA PHE A 111 -19.50 -3.91 -11.12
C PHE A 111 -18.91 -2.49 -11.15
N SER A 112 -19.48 -1.60 -11.96
CA SER A 112 -19.07 -0.19 -12.03
C SER A 112 -19.26 0.54 -10.70
N THR A 113 -20.31 0.20 -9.94
CA THR A 113 -20.55 0.76 -8.61
C THR A 113 -19.52 0.24 -7.60
N TRP A 114 -19.22 -1.06 -7.62
CA TRP A 114 -18.13 -1.62 -6.81
C TRP A 114 -16.79 -0.94 -7.10
N ARG A 115 -16.42 -0.82 -8.37
CA ARG A 115 -15.17 -0.18 -8.80
C ARG A 115 -15.07 1.27 -8.32
N ARG A 116 -16.15 2.05 -8.46
CA ARG A 116 -16.20 3.44 -8.01
C ARG A 116 -16.08 3.56 -6.49
N ASN A 117 -16.81 2.73 -5.74
CA ASN A 117 -16.79 2.78 -4.28
C ASN A 117 -15.42 2.38 -3.71
N ILE A 118 -14.80 1.35 -4.28
CA ILE A 118 -13.45 0.92 -3.88
C ILE A 118 -12.41 2.00 -4.22
N ALA A 119 -12.49 2.59 -5.43
CA ALA A 119 -11.61 3.69 -5.80
C ALA A 119 -11.74 4.88 -4.85
N ALA A 120 -12.97 5.24 -4.45
CA ALA A 120 -13.22 6.33 -3.50
C ALA A 120 -12.67 6.00 -2.11
N SER A 121 -12.98 4.82 -1.56
CA SER A 121 -12.47 4.37 -0.25
C SER A 121 -10.94 4.34 -0.19
N ILE A 122 -10.28 3.87 -1.25
CA ILE A 122 -8.82 3.88 -1.36
C ILE A 122 -8.29 5.32 -1.36
N LYS A 123 -8.90 6.22 -2.15
CA LYS A 123 -8.50 7.62 -2.22
C LYS A 123 -8.68 8.36 -0.89
N ASP A 124 -9.79 8.12 -0.22
CA ASP A 124 -10.07 8.69 1.11
C ASP A 124 -9.06 8.20 2.14
N SER A 125 -8.70 6.91 2.08
CA SER A 125 -7.66 6.32 2.94
C SER A 125 -6.28 6.91 2.66
N GLU A 126 -5.90 7.08 1.40
CA GLU A 126 -4.65 7.72 0.99
C GLU A 126 -4.55 9.15 1.51
N TRP A 127 -5.64 9.92 1.44
CA TRP A 127 -5.67 11.28 1.97
C TRP A 127 -5.47 11.32 3.49
N ILE A 128 -6.13 10.42 4.23
CA ILE A 128 -5.96 10.27 5.68
C ILE A 128 -4.50 9.93 6.00
N VAL A 129 -3.93 8.93 5.32
CA VAL A 129 -2.54 8.53 5.52
C VAL A 129 -1.61 9.70 5.20
N ALA A 130 -1.84 10.43 4.11
CA ALA A 130 -0.97 11.54 3.72
C ALA A 130 -0.89 12.60 4.83
N LYS A 131 -2.04 12.96 5.40
CA LYS A 131 -2.13 13.96 6.47
C LYS A 131 -1.39 13.52 7.73
N PHE A 132 -1.59 12.29 8.18
CA PHE A 132 -1.02 11.81 9.43
C PHE A 132 0.41 11.33 9.30
N LEU A 133 0.80 10.83 8.14
CA LEU A 133 2.19 10.44 7.85
C LEU A 133 3.10 11.66 7.86
N ASP A 134 2.71 12.76 7.22
CA ASP A 134 3.50 13.99 7.23
C ASP A 134 3.72 14.51 8.66
N LEU A 135 2.66 14.48 9.48
CA LEU A 135 2.74 14.83 10.91
C LEU A 135 3.65 13.88 11.69
N ALA A 136 3.57 12.57 11.41
CA ALA A 136 4.38 11.55 12.08
C ALA A 136 5.86 11.70 11.73
N LEU A 137 6.20 11.93 10.45
CA LEU A 137 7.57 12.10 9.99
C LEU A 137 8.24 13.34 10.60
N LYS A 138 7.48 14.43 10.77
CA LYS A 138 7.97 15.68 11.37
C LYS A 138 8.21 15.57 12.89
N ASN A 139 7.41 14.78 13.59
CA ASN A 139 7.45 14.65 15.05
C ASN A 139 8.15 13.38 15.56
N HIS A 140 8.68 12.55 14.66
CA HIS A 140 9.35 11.30 15.06
C HIS A 140 10.64 11.56 15.85
N LYS A 141 11.03 10.63 16.73
CA LYS A 141 12.26 10.75 17.53
C LYS A 141 13.52 10.89 16.66
N ASN A 142 13.52 10.25 15.49
CA ASN A 142 14.59 10.34 14.49
C ASN A 142 14.19 11.23 13.30
N ALA A 143 13.48 12.33 13.57
CA ALA A 143 13.00 13.24 12.53
C ALA A 143 14.12 13.68 11.57
N ASP A 144 15.36 13.84 12.04
CA ASP A 144 16.50 14.22 11.20
C ASP A 144 16.74 13.27 10.02
N LYS A 145 16.59 11.96 10.24
CA LYS A 145 16.73 10.94 9.18
C LYS A 145 15.49 10.85 8.30
N LEU A 146 14.31 11.05 8.89
CA LEU A 146 13.02 10.88 8.23
C LEU A 146 12.54 12.13 7.50
N ARG A 147 13.11 13.30 7.76
CA ARG A 147 12.70 14.59 7.16
C ARG A 147 12.81 14.60 5.64
N LYS A 148 13.72 13.81 5.08
CA LYS A 148 13.88 13.64 3.63
C LYS A 148 12.66 13.00 2.96
N PHE A 149 11.84 12.26 3.72
CA PHE A 149 10.62 11.61 3.27
C PHE A 149 9.37 12.45 3.53
N ALA A 150 9.47 13.50 4.36
CA ALA A 150 8.34 14.38 4.65
C ALA A 150 7.91 15.16 3.41
N PHE A 151 6.64 15.55 3.37
CA PHE A 151 6.11 16.33 2.26
C PHE A 151 6.66 17.76 2.33
N ASN A 152 7.59 18.09 1.43
CA ASN A 152 8.17 19.43 1.28
C ASN A 152 7.62 20.03 -0.03
N VAL A 153 6.99 21.20 0.07
CA VAL A 153 6.54 22.02 -1.07
C VAL A 153 7.42 23.24 -1.17
#